data_AF-A0A843KKW6-F1
#
_entry.id   AF-A0A843KKW6-F1
#
_cell.length_a   1.000
_cell.length_b   1.000
_cell.length_c   1.000
_cell.angle_alpha   90.00
_cell.angle_beta   90.00
_cell.angle_gamma   90.00
#
_symmetry.space_group_name_H-M   'P 1'
#
loop_
_entity.id
_entity.type
_entity.pdbx_description
1 polymer ?
#
loop_
_entity_poly.entity_id
_entity_poly.type
_entity_poly.pdbx_seq_one_letter_code
_entity_poly.pdbx_strand_id
1 'polypeptide(L)'
;MIDIVAASFLIGLSGAASPGPMTASILGLGTRRPGPFVAGLIAGHAVPEAAMVVAIAYGVRDIPYIDLIALIGSGVLIAFGVSQLLHAGDTLAASRETRAPVAVGVACTLGNPYWWVWWLTFGVGFLALHPSFAAFYVGHIGADIAWLGLLTFAVSRGANVLGPHYKKVVQASGLAMVLFGLYFILTVFLP
;
A
#
# COMPACT_ATOMS: atom_id res chain seq x y z
N MET A 1 26.30 4.25 -5.10
CA MET A 1 25.14 3.33 -5.15
C MET A 1 24.47 3.13 -3.80
N ILE A 2 25.21 2.98 -2.69
CA ILE A 2 24.61 2.84 -1.33
C ILE A 2 23.75 4.06 -0.95
N ASP A 3 24.17 5.25 -1.35
CA ASP A 3 23.43 6.50 -1.25
C ASP A 3 22.04 6.43 -1.90
N ILE A 4 21.91 5.85 -3.09
CA ILE A 4 20.63 5.67 -3.77
C ILE A 4 19.75 4.65 -3.04
N VAL A 5 20.33 3.53 -2.61
CA VAL A 5 19.60 2.53 -1.81
C VAL A 5 19.06 3.17 -0.53
N ALA A 6 19.89 3.94 0.18
CA ALA A 6 19.50 4.61 1.42
C ALA A 6 18.44 5.69 1.20
N ALA A 7 18.61 6.53 0.17
CA ALA A 7 17.63 7.56 -0.16
C ALA A 7 16.29 6.95 -0.56
N SER A 8 16.30 5.95 -1.44
CA SER A 8 15.10 5.23 -1.87
C SER A 8 14.42 4.51 -0.71
N PHE A 9 15.19 3.92 0.21
CA PHE A 9 14.64 3.30 1.41
C PHE A 9 13.96 4.32 2.32
N LEU A 10 14.64 5.42 2.66
CA LEU A 10 14.11 6.45 3.56
C LEU A 10 12.85 7.10 2.99
N ILE A 11 12.82 7.36 1.68
CA ILE A 11 11.67 7.97 1.03
C ILE A 11 10.56 6.95 0.81
N GLY A 12 10.90 5.70 0.46
CA GLY A 12 9.96 4.59 0.34
C GLY A 12 9.17 4.33 1.63
N LEU A 13 9.78 4.55 2.81
CA LEU A 13 9.08 4.46 4.10
C LEU A 13 7.89 5.43 4.19
N SER A 14 7.99 6.63 3.62
CA SER A 14 6.88 7.58 3.58
C SER A 14 5.73 7.09 2.68
N GLY A 15 6.07 6.36 1.62
CA GLY A 15 5.10 5.69 0.75
C GLY A 15 4.36 4.58 1.49
N ALA A 16 5.13 3.64 2.05
CA ALA A 16 4.62 2.48 2.77
C ALA A 16 3.80 2.84 4.02
N ALA A 17 4.14 3.94 4.69
CA ALA A 17 3.46 4.41 5.90
C ALA A 17 2.07 5.01 5.66
N SER A 18 1.75 5.39 4.41
CA SER A 18 0.43 5.92 4.07
C SER A 18 -0.67 4.86 4.33
N PRO A 19 -1.79 5.20 4.98
CA PRO A 19 -2.88 4.26 5.17
C PRO A 19 -3.52 3.93 3.81
N GLY A 20 -3.45 2.66 3.44
CA GLY A 20 -3.96 2.14 2.17
C GLY A 20 -4.43 0.69 2.27
N PRO A 21 -4.81 0.08 1.12
CA PRO A 21 -5.43 -1.24 1.10
C PRO A 21 -4.55 -2.37 1.68
N MET A 22 -3.22 -2.26 1.53
CA MET A 22 -2.29 -3.22 2.14
C MET A 22 -2.27 -3.11 3.67
N THR A 23 -2.18 -1.89 4.21
CA THR A 23 -2.29 -1.62 5.65
C THR A 23 -3.60 -2.15 6.18
N ALA A 24 -4.71 -1.92 5.47
CA ALA A 24 -6.02 -2.43 5.84
C ALA A 24 -6.08 -3.96 5.91
N SER A 25 -5.49 -4.64 4.91
CA SER A 25 -5.40 -6.10 4.86
C SER A 25 -4.60 -6.66 6.04
N ILE A 26 -3.51 -5.99 6.45
CA ILE A 26 -2.69 -6.40 7.60
C ILE A 26 -3.45 -6.18 8.92
N LEU A 27 -4.07 -5.01 9.10
CA LEU A 27 -4.88 -4.71 10.29
C LEU A 27 -6.06 -5.69 10.44
N GLY A 28 -6.65 -6.14 9.33
CA GLY A 28 -7.74 -7.11 9.32
C GLY A 28 -7.38 -8.48 9.90
N LEU A 29 -6.08 -8.84 9.96
CA LEU A 29 -5.63 -10.13 10.50
C LEU A 29 -5.78 -10.23 12.03
N GLY A 30 -5.71 -9.10 12.74
CA GLY A 30 -5.79 -9.05 14.20
C GLY A 30 -4.77 -9.98 14.89
N THR A 31 -5.25 -10.96 15.65
CA THR A 31 -4.42 -11.88 16.45
C THR A 31 -3.93 -13.12 15.68
N ARG A 32 -4.30 -13.28 14.41
CA ARG A 32 -3.89 -14.44 13.58
C ARG A 32 -2.40 -14.40 13.26
N ARG A 33 -1.82 -15.56 12.91
CA ARG A 33 -0.42 -15.68 12.44
C ARG A 33 -0.27 -14.94 11.11
N PRO A 34 0.34 -13.75 11.09
CA PRO A 34 0.28 -12.88 9.92
C PRO A 34 1.43 -13.14 8.94
N GLY A 35 2.50 -13.82 9.37
CA GLY A 35 3.76 -13.95 8.62
C GLY A 35 3.63 -14.44 7.16
N PRO A 36 3.10 -15.65 6.89
CA PRO A 36 3.03 -16.17 5.52
C PRO A 36 2.11 -15.35 4.60
N PHE A 37 1.00 -14.85 5.15
CA PHE A 37 0.09 -13.98 4.39
C PHE A 37 0.78 -12.68 4.01
N VAL A 38 1.43 -12.01 4.96
CA VAL A 38 2.10 -10.73 4.74
C VAL A 38 3.28 -10.89 3.78
N ALA A 39 4.06 -11.97 3.90
CA ALA A 39 5.12 -12.26 2.95
C ALA A 39 4.59 -12.39 1.51
N GLY A 40 3.47 -13.10 1.33
CA GLY A 40 2.80 -13.18 0.02
C GLY A 40 2.23 -11.84 -0.43
N LEU A 41 1.68 -11.04 0.47
CA LEU A 41 1.16 -9.70 0.20
C LEU A 41 2.26 -8.77 -0.33
N ILE A 42 3.41 -8.74 0.35
CA ILE A 42 4.60 -7.98 -0.07
C ILE A 42 5.12 -8.50 -1.41
N ALA A 43 5.19 -9.82 -1.61
CA ALA A 43 5.62 -10.38 -2.88
C ALA A 43 4.70 -9.98 -4.04
N GLY A 44 3.38 -9.94 -3.79
CA GLY A 44 2.40 -9.43 -4.75
C GLY A 44 2.57 -7.96 -5.08
N HIS A 45 2.89 -7.14 -4.07
CA HIS A 45 3.17 -5.71 -4.24
C HIS A 45 4.47 -5.44 -5.02
N ALA A 46 5.51 -6.23 -4.76
CA ALA A 46 6.80 -6.11 -5.43
C ALA A 46 6.71 -6.32 -6.96
N VAL A 47 5.70 -7.05 -7.46
CA VAL A 47 5.52 -7.31 -8.90
C VAL A 47 5.13 -6.04 -9.68
N PRO A 48 4.04 -5.32 -9.35
CA PRO A 48 3.74 -4.00 -9.96
C PRO A 48 4.86 -2.98 -9.79
N GLU A 49 5.51 -2.95 -8.62
CA GLU A 49 6.67 -2.09 -8.34
C GLU A 49 7.81 -2.34 -9.35
N ALA A 50 8.20 -3.60 -9.54
CA ALA A 50 9.23 -3.97 -10.51
C ALA A 50 8.82 -3.60 -11.94
N ALA A 51 7.56 -3.85 -12.30
CA ALA A 51 7.03 -3.51 -13.62
C ALA A 51 7.08 -1.99 -13.88
N MET A 52 6.75 -1.17 -12.87
CA MET A 52 6.83 0.29 -12.96
C MET A 52 8.28 0.77 -13.11
N VAL A 53 9.22 0.24 -12.32
CA VAL A 53 10.65 0.56 -12.46
C VAL A 53 11.15 0.26 -13.87
N VAL A 54 10.79 -0.91 -14.42
CA VAL A 54 11.15 -1.30 -15.79
C VAL A 54 10.50 -0.37 -16.81
N ALA A 55 9.23 -0.03 -16.66
CA ALA A 55 8.52 0.91 -17.53
C ALA A 55 9.21 2.28 -17.56
N ILE A 56 9.58 2.82 -16.40
CA ILE A 56 10.31 4.08 -16.27
C ILE A 56 11.70 3.99 -16.92
N ALA A 57 12.38 2.84 -16.81
CA ALA A 57 13.66 2.60 -17.49
C ALA A 57 13.53 2.64 -19.02
N TYR A 58 12.39 2.20 -19.57
CA TYR A 58 12.06 2.32 -20.99
C TYR A 58 11.46 3.68 -21.38
N GLY A 59 11.41 4.64 -20.45
CA GLY A 59 11.02 6.02 -20.73
C GLY A 59 9.56 6.35 -20.49
N VAL A 60 8.78 5.49 -19.81
CA VAL A 60 7.45 5.87 -19.34
C VAL A 60 7.57 6.99 -18.30
N ARG A 61 6.86 8.09 -18.53
CA ARG A 61 6.82 9.27 -17.65
C ARG A 61 5.40 9.62 -17.22
N ASP A 62 4.42 9.29 -18.05
CA ASP A 62 3.00 9.50 -17.84
C ASP A 62 2.20 8.25 -18.26
N ILE A 63 0.95 8.16 -17.80
CA ILE A 63 0.03 7.06 -18.13
C ILE A 63 -1.26 7.66 -18.68
N PRO A 64 -1.72 7.22 -19.87
CA PRO A 64 -2.98 7.70 -20.41
C PRO A 64 -4.14 7.31 -19.50
N TYR A 65 -5.14 8.18 -19.40
CA TYR A 65 -6.34 7.97 -18.56
C TYR A 65 -6.05 7.82 -17.06
N ILE A 66 -5.01 8.49 -16.55
CA ILE A 66 -4.64 8.46 -15.13
C ILE A 66 -5.80 8.88 -14.22
N ASP A 67 -6.64 9.83 -14.64
CA ASP A 67 -7.82 10.26 -13.89
C ASP A 67 -8.83 9.13 -13.69
N LEU A 68 -9.05 8.30 -14.72
CA LEU A 68 -9.93 7.13 -14.62
C LEU A 68 -9.35 6.10 -13.65
N ILE A 69 -8.03 5.85 -13.72
CA ILE A 69 -7.33 4.94 -12.81
C ILE A 69 -7.45 5.46 -11.37
N ALA A 70 -7.25 6.76 -11.16
CA ALA A 70 -7.37 7.41 -9.86
C ALA A 70 -8.81 7.32 -9.32
N LEU A 71 -9.83 7.52 -10.14
CA LEU A 71 -11.24 7.38 -9.74
C LEU A 71 -11.58 5.93 -9.36
N ILE A 72 -11.17 4.94 -10.15
CA ILE A 72 -11.38 3.52 -9.84
C ILE A 72 -10.67 3.14 -8.54
N GLY A 73 -9.39 3.52 -8.40
CA GLY A 73 -8.61 3.27 -7.20
C GLY A 73 -9.19 3.95 -5.96
N SER A 74 -9.72 5.16 -6.10
CA SER A 74 -10.40 5.87 -5.02
C SER A 74 -11.67 5.14 -4.57
N GLY A 75 -12.44 4.60 -5.53
CA GLY A 75 -13.59 3.75 -5.23
C GLY A 75 -13.19 2.48 -4.46
N VAL A 76 -12.10 1.83 -4.85
CA VAL A 76 -11.52 0.69 -4.13
C VAL A 76 -11.12 1.09 -2.71
N LEU A 77 -10.42 2.21 -2.55
CA LEU A 77 -9.96 2.71 -1.26
C LEU A 77 -11.13 3.03 -0.31
N ILE A 78 -12.20 3.67 -0.82
CA ILE A 78 -13.43 3.92 -0.06
C ILE A 78 -14.11 2.61 0.31
N ALA A 79 -14.20 1.63 -0.61
CA ALA A 79 -14.83 0.34 -0.34
C ALA A 79 -14.11 -0.42 0.78
N PHE A 80 -12.77 -0.47 0.75
CA PHE A 80 -11.97 -1.02 1.86
C PHE A 80 -12.20 -0.24 3.16
N GLY A 81 -12.30 1.09 3.08
CA GLY A 81 -12.48 1.95 4.24
C GLY A 81 -13.82 1.73 4.93
N VAL A 82 -14.90 1.71 4.14
CA VAL A 82 -16.25 1.38 4.60
C VAL A 82 -16.31 -0.03 5.16
N SER A 83 -15.66 -1.00 4.52
CA SER A 83 -15.58 -2.38 5.03
C SER A 83 -14.94 -2.43 6.41
N GLN A 84 -13.84 -1.71 6.63
CA GLN A 84 -13.20 -1.61 7.95
C GLN A 84 -14.05 -0.88 8.98
N LEU A 85 -14.83 0.14 8.58
CA LEU A 85 -15.72 0.84 9.50
C LEU A 85 -16.87 -0.04 10.00
N LEU A 86 -17.45 -0.84 9.10
CA LEU A 86 -18.63 -1.67 9.36
C LEU A 86 -18.27 -3.01 10.03
N HIS A 87 -17.19 -3.66 9.58
CA HIS A 87 -16.87 -5.05 9.94
C HIS A 87 -15.64 -5.16 10.86
N ALA A 88 -15.22 -4.08 11.53
CA ALA A 88 -14.11 -4.12 12.47
C ALA A 88 -14.39 -5.11 13.62
N GLY A 89 -13.76 -6.27 13.56
CA GLY A 89 -13.91 -7.37 14.53
C GLY A 89 -14.54 -8.65 13.97
N ASP A 90 -15.04 -8.63 12.74
CA ASP A 90 -15.59 -9.82 12.10
C ASP A 90 -14.50 -10.77 11.60
N THR A 91 -14.46 -11.97 12.20
CA THR A 91 -13.45 -13.00 11.89
C THR A 91 -13.65 -13.67 10.52
N LEU A 92 -14.87 -13.61 9.97
CA LEU A 92 -15.26 -14.19 8.69
C LEU A 92 -14.71 -13.40 7.49
N ALA A 93 -14.80 -12.06 7.53
CA ALA A 93 -14.25 -11.20 6.49
C ALA A 93 -12.74 -11.42 6.34
N ALA A 94 -12.04 -11.48 7.48
CA ALA A 94 -10.60 -11.73 7.54
C ALA A 94 -10.19 -13.14 7.04
N SER A 95 -11.09 -14.13 6.99
CA SER A 95 -10.78 -15.48 6.49
C SER A 95 -10.82 -15.58 4.96
N ARG A 96 -11.53 -14.67 4.29
CA ARG A 96 -11.68 -14.67 2.83
C ARG A 96 -10.47 -14.01 2.17
N GLU A 97 -9.95 -12.94 2.77
CA GLU A 97 -8.75 -12.24 2.30
C GLU A 97 -7.49 -13.12 2.33
N THR A 98 -7.39 -14.08 3.25
CA THR A 98 -6.17 -14.89 3.45
C THR A 98 -5.87 -15.96 2.39
N ARG A 99 -6.76 -16.22 1.42
CA ARG A 99 -6.63 -17.37 0.51
C ARG A 99 -5.66 -17.14 -0.67
N ALA A 100 -5.38 -15.90 -1.04
CA ALA A 100 -4.52 -15.58 -2.19
C ALA A 100 -3.68 -14.31 -1.93
N PRO A 101 -2.74 -14.34 -0.97
CA PRO A 101 -2.02 -13.15 -0.51
C PRO A 101 -1.30 -12.39 -1.62
N VAL A 102 -0.70 -13.09 -2.59
CA VAL A 102 -0.01 -12.47 -3.74
C VAL A 102 -1.00 -11.70 -4.62
N ALA A 103 -2.14 -12.30 -4.95
CA ALA A 103 -3.17 -11.63 -5.76
C ALA A 103 -3.76 -10.43 -5.02
N VAL A 104 -3.97 -10.55 -3.70
CA VAL A 104 -4.38 -9.42 -2.86
C VAL A 104 -3.33 -8.31 -2.89
N GLY A 105 -2.03 -8.63 -2.80
CA GLY A 105 -0.95 -7.65 -2.86
C GLY A 105 -0.95 -6.86 -4.18
N VAL A 106 -1.09 -7.56 -5.31
CA VAL A 106 -1.21 -6.93 -6.64
C VAL A 106 -2.44 -6.03 -6.69
N ALA A 107 -3.61 -6.53 -6.28
CA ALA A 107 -4.86 -5.79 -6.32
C ALA A 107 -4.84 -4.55 -5.42
N CYS A 108 -4.31 -4.67 -4.20
CA CYS A 108 -4.14 -3.57 -3.26
C CYS A 108 -3.20 -2.49 -3.81
N THR A 109 -2.16 -2.88 -4.55
CA THR A 109 -1.18 -1.96 -5.13
C THR A 109 -1.78 -1.18 -6.30
N LEU A 110 -2.32 -1.89 -7.31
CA LEU A 110 -2.89 -1.26 -8.49
C LEU A 110 -4.18 -0.49 -8.19
N GLY A 111 -4.95 -0.93 -7.19
CA GLY A 111 -6.14 -0.26 -6.70
C GLY A 111 -5.85 0.92 -5.76
N ASN A 112 -4.59 1.23 -5.45
CA ASN A 112 -4.24 2.37 -4.61
C ASN A 112 -3.89 3.60 -5.48
N PRO A 113 -4.71 4.66 -5.52
CA PRO A 113 -4.42 5.86 -6.31
C PRO A 113 -3.13 6.55 -5.87
N TYR A 114 -2.78 6.46 -4.58
CA TYR A 114 -1.54 7.04 -4.05
C TYR A 114 -0.29 6.38 -4.63
N TRP A 115 -0.33 5.07 -4.91
CA TRP A 115 0.78 4.34 -5.53
C TRP A 115 1.14 4.92 -6.90
N TRP A 116 0.12 5.16 -7.73
CA TRP A 116 0.29 5.76 -9.05
C TRP A 116 0.84 7.19 -8.96
N VAL A 117 0.28 8.01 -8.07
CA VAL A 117 0.75 9.40 -7.86
C VAL A 117 2.22 9.41 -7.43
N TRP A 118 2.60 8.57 -6.47
CA TRP A 118 3.98 8.52 -5.97
C TRP A 118 4.97 8.13 -7.07
N TRP A 119 4.63 7.12 -7.88
CA TRP A 119 5.49 6.65 -8.97
C TRP A 119 5.60 7.63 -10.12
N LEU A 120 4.50 8.24 -10.55
CA LEU A 120 4.48 9.18 -11.67
C LEU A 120 5.00 10.58 -11.31
N THR A 121 5.19 10.87 -10.02
CA THR A 121 5.80 12.12 -9.55
C THR A 121 7.23 11.85 -9.08
N PHE A 122 7.38 11.42 -7.83
CA PHE A 122 8.67 11.23 -7.19
C PHE A 122 9.48 10.13 -7.88
N GLY A 123 8.88 8.96 -8.14
CA GLY A 123 9.58 7.82 -8.74
C GLY A 123 10.21 8.17 -10.10
N VAL A 124 9.40 8.70 -11.02
CA VAL A 124 9.85 9.18 -12.33
C VAL A 124 10.93 10.26 -12.20
N GLY A 125 10.71 11.28 -11.37
CA GLY A 125 11.63 12.40 -11.20
C GLY A 125 12.98 11.98 -10.62
N PHE A 126 12.98 11.15 -9.58
CA PHE A 126 14.20 10.64 -8.96
C PHE A 126 15.00 9.76 -9.92
N LEU A 127 14.35 8.81 -10.60
CA LEU A 127 15.02 7.89 -11.54
C LEU A 127 15.50 8.58 -12.82
N ALA A 128 14.92 9.73 -13.18
CA ALA A 128 15.44 10.57 -14.26
C ALA A 128 16.78 11.23 -13.89
N LEU A 129 16.96 11.64 -12.63
CA LEU A 129 18.19 12.25 -12.13
C LEU A 129 19.25 11.21 -11.73
N HIS A 130 18.80 10.06 -11.24
CA HIS A 130 19.65 9.00 -10.71
C HIS A 130 19.24 7.64 -11.32
N PRO A 131 19.72 7.30 -12.54
CA PRO A 131 19.27 6.14 -13.31
C PRO A 131 19.87 4.80 -12.80
N SER A 132 19.81 4.57 -11.49
CA SER A 132 20.23 3.33 -10.83
C SER A 132 19.02 2.51 -10.40
N PHE A 133 18.29 2.00 -11.39
CA PHE A 133 17.00 1.32 -11.22
C PHE A 133 17.02 0.16 -10.24
N ALA A 134 18.05 -0.72 -10.32
CA ALA A 134 18.17 -1.85 -9.42
C ALA A 134 18.45 -1.42 -7.97
N ALA A 135 19.32 -0.42 -7.76
CA ALA A 135 19.63 0.11 -6.43
C ALA A 135 18.41 0.80 -5.81
N PHE A 136 17.67 1.57 -6.61
CA PHE A 136 16.41 2.17 -6.21
C PHE A 136 15.40 1.11 -5.79
N TYR A 137 15.12 0.13 -6.66
CA TYR A 137 14.16 -0.93 -6.39
C TYR A 137 14.49 -1.72 -5.11
N VAL A 138 15.77 -2.05 -4.88
CA VAL A 138 16.20 -2.73 -3.64
C VAL A 138 15.94 -1.88 -2.41
N GLY A 139 16.25 -0.57 -2.47
CA GLY A 139 15.96 0.35 -1.37
C GLY A 139 14.45 0.49 -1.10
N HIS A 140 13.68 0.70 -2.16
CA HIS A 140 12.23 0.87 -2.11
C HIS A 140 11.51 -0.37 -1.53
N ILE A 141 11.71 -1.55 -2.12
CA ILE A 141 11.12 -2.80 -1.60
C ILE A 141 11.64 -3.13 -0.20
N GLY A 142 12.89 -2.77 0.11
CA GLY A 142 13.42 -2.86 1.46
C GLY A 142 12.59 -2.06 2.47
N ALA A 143 12.13 -0.86 2.09
CA ALA A 143 11.27 -0.03 2.92
C ALA A 143 9.90 -0.67 3.12
N ASP A 144 9.30 -1.23 2.07
CA ASP A 144 8.01 -1.93 2.16
C ASP A 144 8.10 -3.14 3.08
N ILE A 145 9.15 -3.96 2.95
CA ILE A 145 9.42 -5.10 3.83
C ILE A 145 9.57 -4.64 5.28
N ALA A 146 10.37 -3.59 5.52
CA ALA A 146 10.62 -3.08 6.86
C ALA A 146 9.34 -2.55 7.51
N TRP A 147 8.58 -1.71 6.80
CA TRP A 147 7.37 -1.10 7.33
C TRP A 147 6.23 -2.11 7.50
N LEU A 148 5.92 -2.90 6.47
CA LEU A 148 4.84 -3.89 6.55
C LEU A 148 5.18 -5.02 7.53
N GLY A 149 6.46 -5.39 7.64
CA GLY A 149 6.95 -6.30 8.68
C GLY A 149 6.79 -5.73 10.10
N LEU A 150 7.16 -4.46 10.31
CA LEU A 150 6.95 -3.78 11.59
C LEU A 150 5.47 -3.67 11.94
N LEU A 151 4.63 -3.26 10.99
CA LEU A 151 3.18 -3.17 11.16
C LEU A 151 2.60 -4.53 11.53
N THR A 152 3.02 -5.58 10.85
CA THR A 152 2.60 -6.96 11.11
C THR A 152 2.93 -7.41 12.53
N PHE A 153 4.14 -7.10 13.00
CA PHE A 153 4.55 -7.36 14.36
C PHE A 153 3.70 -6.55 15.37
N ALA A 154 3.51 -5.26 15.11
CA ALA A 154 2.70 -4.38 15.94
C ALA A 154 1.24 -4.85 16.03
N VAL A 155 0.66 -5.34 14.92
CA VAL A 155 -0.69 -5.92 14.90
C VAL A 155 -0.78 -7.19 15.73
N SER A 156 0.15 -8.13 15.52
CA SER A 156 0.14 -9.43 16.22
C SER A 156 0.17 -9.30 17.75
N ARG A 157 0.82 -8.25 18.27
CA ARG A 157 0.89 -7.96 19.71
C ARG A 157 -0.18 -6.97 20.16
N GLY A 158 -0.37 -5.89 19.41
CA GLY A 158 -1.30 -4.81 19.72
C GLY A 158 -2.75 -5.28 19.73
N ALA A 159 -3.13 -6.23 18.88
CA ALA A 159 -4.48 -6.80 18.90
C ALA A 159 -4.79 -7.53 20.23
N ASN A 160 -3.80 -8.23 20.80
CA ASN A 160 -3.94 -8.88 22.11
C ASN A 160 -3.93 -7.87 23.26
N VAL A 161 -3.08 -6.84 23.19
CA VAL A 161 -2.96 -5.80 24.23
C VAL A 161 -4.21 -4.92 24.29
N LEU A 162 -4.75 -4.51 23.14
CA LEU A 162 -5.90 -3.61 23.06
C LEU A 162 -7.23 -4.34 23.17
N GLY A 163 -7.26 -5.66 22.93
CA GLY A 163 -8.45 -6.50 23.02
C GLY A 163 -9.65 -5.89 22.26
N PRO A 164 -10.81 -5.65 22.92
CA PRO A 164 -11.99 -5.07 22.28
C PRO A 164 -11.77 -3.67 21.69
N HIS A 165 -10.74 -2.93 22.13
CA HIS A 165 -10.43 -1.61 21.61
C HIS A 165 -9.63 -1.64 20.30
N TYR A 166 -9.07 -2.79 19.91
CA TYR A 166 -8.35 -2.94 18.64
C TYR A 166 -9.21 -2.57 17.44
N LYS A 167 -10.53 -2.81 17.51
CA LYS A 167 -11.49 -2.40 16.47
C LYS A 167 -11.44 -0.90 16.16
N LYS A 168 -11.12 -0.05 17.14
CA LYS A 168 -10.99 1.41 16.93
C LYS A 168 -9.79 1.75 16.04
N VAL A 169 -8.70 0.99 16.13
CA VAL A 169 -7.52 1.18 15.27
C VAL A 169 -7.86 0.81 13.83
N VAL A 170 -8.57 -0.31 13.63
CA VAL A 170 -9.09 -0.73 12.33
C VAL A 170 -10.04 0.32 11.75
N GLN A 171 -10.97 0.83 12.56
CA GLN A 171 -11.91 1.89 12.14
C GLN A 171 -11.21 3.21 11.82
N ALA A 172 -10.17 3.59 12.55
CA ALA A 172 -9.38 4.78 12.26
C ALA A 172 -8.65 4.68 10.91
N SER A 173 -8.08 3.50 10.60
CA SER A 173 -7.52 3.21 9.27
C SER A 173 -8.62 3.29 8.20
N GLY A 174 -9.79 2.70 8.47
CA GLY A 174 -10.93 2.76 7.56
C GLY A 174 -11.36 4.19 7.25
N LEU A 175 -11.48 5.04 8.27
CA LEU A 175 -11.81 6.45 8.12
C LEU A 175 -10.76 7.19 7.28
N ALA A 176 -9.47 6.98 7.56
CA ALA A 176 -8.39 7.61 6.79
C ALA A 176 -8.47 7.23 5.29
N MET A 177 -8.74 5.97 4.97
CA MET A 177 -8.90 5.53 3.57
C MET A 177 -10.12 6.14 2.89
N VAL A 178 -11.27 6.24 3.59
CA VAL A 178 -12.45 6.95 3.04
C VAL A 178 -12.10 8.40 2.74
N LEU A 179 -11.46 9.10 3.68
CA LEU A 179 -11.07 10.50 3.50
C LEU A 179 -10.10 10.67 2.33
N PHE A 180 -9.09 9.80 2.19
CA PHE A 180 -8.17 9.87 1.06
C PHE A 180 -8.83 9.54 -0.27
N GLY A 181 -9.72 8.54 -0.33
CA GLY A 181 -10.44 8.24 -1.57
C GLY A 181 -11.34 9.41 -1.99
N LEU A 182 -12.04 10.05 -1.05
CA LEU A 182 -12.81 11.26 -1.33
C LEU A 182 -11.91 12.41 -1.77
N TYR A 183 -10.76 12.60 -1.12
CA TYR A 183 -9.79 13.61 -1.51
C TYR A 183 -9.30 13.42 -2.95
N PHE A 184 -8.92 12.20 -3.34
CA PHE A 184 -8.47 11.92 -4.71
C PHE A 184 -9.59 12.14 -5.75
N ILE A 185 -10.83 11.75 -5.44
CA ILE A 185 -11.98 12.06 -6.29
C ILE A 185 -12.14 13.57 -6.48
N LEU A 186 -12.09 14.33 -5.38
CA LEU A 186 -12.20 15.79 -5.44
C LEU A 186 -11.08 16.41 -6.25
N THR A 187 -9.83 15.98 -6.08
CA THR A 187 -8.68 16.47 -6.85
C THR A 187 -8.82 16.21 -8.35
N VAL A 188 -9.46 15.11 -8.76
CA VAL A 188 -9.73 14.85 -10.19
C VAL A 188 -10.78 15.82 -10.77
N PHE A 189 -11.79 16.21 -9.97
CA PHE A 189 -12.87 17.09 -10.44
C PHE A 189 -12.63 18.59 -10.20
N LEU A 190 -11.75 18.94 -9.27
CA LEU A 190 -11.39 20.30 -8.87
C LEU A 190 -9.89 20.52 -9.17
N PRO A 191 -9.55 20.87 -10.42
CA PRO A 191 -8.17 21.11 -10.84
C PRO A 191 -7.56 22.36 -10.19
#